data_AF-A0A9E7MW84-F1
#
_entry.id   AF-A0A9E7MW84-F1
#
_cell.length_a   1.000
_cell.length_b   1.000
_cell.length_c   1.000
_cell.angle_alpha   90.00
_cell.angle_beta   90.00
_cell.angle_gamma   90.00
#
_symmetry.space_group_name_H-M   'P 1'
#
loop_
_entity.id
_entity.type
_entity.pdbx_description
1 polymer ?
#
loop_
_entity_poly.entity_id
_entity_poly.type
_entity_poly.pdbx_seq_one_letter_code
_entity_poly.pdbx_strand_id
1 'polypeptide(L)'
;METEEFIIVLGLLLILAFLLYPSETISQTFCEGSFGKLDSYDVSVRDGFLRVYYKGEEIFTAKGDQILVKKTNVDYSYSKGCYQVSIKEKPEKALYIFIAGVVLIGAAFYYMAFLKYR
;
A
#
# COMPACT_ATOMS: atom_id res chain seq x y z
N MET A 1 33.03 5.57 -15.54
CA MET A 1 32.12 4.81 -14.67
C MET A 1 32.25 3.36 -15.07
N GLU A 2 32.63 2.49 -14.15
CA GLU A 2 32.70 1.06 -14.43
C GLU A 2 31.28 0.46 -14.53
N THR A 3 31.13 -0.71 -15.16
CA THR A 3 29.81 -1.34 -15.39
C THR A 3 29.06 -1.60 -14.09
N GLU A 4 29.79 -1.91 -13.00
CA GLU A 4 29.26 -2.16 -11.67
C GLU A 4 28.69 -0.90 -11.04
N GLU A 5 29.38 0.23 -11.18
CA GLU A 5 28.89 1.54 -10.74
C GLU A 5 27.59 1.89 -11.48
N PHE A 6 27.49 1.56 -12.77
CA PHE A 6 26.27 1.78 -13.56
C PHE A 6 25.09 0.95 -13.04
N ILE A 7 25.33 -0.32 -12.68
CA ILE A 7 24.30 -1.18 -12.10
C ILE A 7 23.83 -0.64 -10.73
N ILE A 8 24.75 -0.13 -9.92
CA ILE A 8 24.41 0.49 -8.63
C ILE A 8 23.55 1.75 -8.83
N VAL A 9 23.96 2.63 -9.76
CA VAL A 9 23.20 3.84 -10.09
C VAL A 9 21.80 3.47 -10.60
N LEU A 10 21.69 2.47 -11.48
CA LEU A 10 20.40 2.00 -11.97
C LEU A 10 19.53 1.44 -10.83
N GLY A 11 20.10 0.65 -9.93
CA GLY A 11 19.37 0.12 -8.77
C GLY A 11 18.88 1.22 -7.83
N LEU A 12 19.69 2.26 -7.60
CA LEU A 12 19.28 3.45 -6.84
C LEU A 12 18.14 4.21 -7.52
N LEU A 13 18.19 4.37 -8.85
CA LEU A 13 17.11 4.99 -9.61
C LEU A 13 15.80 4.19 -9.49
N LEU A 14 15.84 2.86 -9.48
CA LEU A 14 14.66 2.03 -9.25
C LEU A 14 14.09 2.22 -7.84
N ILE A 15 14.93 2.30 -6.82
CA ILE A 15 14.48 2.58 -5.45
C ILE A 15 13.84 3.97 -5.35
N LEU A 16 14.44 4.98 -5.99
CA LEU A 16 13.86 6.32 -6.06
C LEU A 16 12.52 6.31 -6.80
N ALA A 17 12.42 5.58 -7.92
CA ALA A 17 11.18 5.42 -8.66
C ALA A 17 10.07 4.76 -7.81
N PHE A 18 10.42 3.78 -6.96
CA PHE A 18 9.48 3.19 -6.00
C PHE A 18 8.98 4.21 -4.97
N LEU A 19 9.88 5.04 -4.43
CA LEU A 19 9.51 6.06 -3.44
C LEU A 19 8.55 7.08 -4.04
N LEU A 20 8.80 7.50 -5.28
CA LEU A 20 7.98 8.44 -6.03
C LEU A 20 6.74 7.80 -6.68
N TYR A 21 6.59 6.48 -6.63
CA TYR A 21 5.46 5.80 -7.25
C TYR A 21 4.14 6.28 -6.63
N PRO A 22 3.17 6.74 -7.44
CA PRO A 22 1.94 7.33 -6.94
C PRO A 22 1.12 6.30 -6.16
N SER A 23 0.55 6.72 -5.04
CA SER A 23 -0.47 5.91 -4.33
C SER A 23 -1.77 5.94 -5.12
N GLU A 24 -2.42 4.79 -5.22
CA GLU A 24 -3.75 4.67 -5.82
C GLU A 24 -4.80 4.89 -4.72
N THR A 25 -5.86 5.62 -5.05
CA THR A 25 -7.00 5.79 -4.15
C THR A 25 -8.11 4.86 -4.60
N ILE A 26 -8.41 3.87 -3.77
CA ILE A 26 -9.46 2.89 -4.05
C ILE A 26 -10.68 3.34 -3.24
N SER A 27 -11.81 3.55 -3.91
CA SER A 27 -13.05 4.00 -3.28
C SER A 27 -14.23 3.14 -3.67
N GLN A 28 -15.08 2.83 -2.69
CA GLN A 28 -16.34 2.14 -2.91
C GLN A 28 -17.37 2.54 -1.86
N THR A 29 -18.64 2.38 -2.21
CA THR A 29 -19.77 2.68 -1.34
C THR A 29 -20.33 1.40 -0.72
N PHE A 30 -20.57 1.42 0.58
CA PHE A 30 -21.16 0.35 1.36
C PHE A 30 -22.37 0.87 2.14
N CYS A 31 -23.54 0.29 1.91
CA CYS A 31 -24.77 0.67 2.59
C CYS A 31 -25.07 -0.28 3.76
N GLU A 32 -26.01 0.11 4.63
CA GLU A 32 -26.44 -0.73 5.75
C GLU A 32 -26.72 -2.19 5.35
N GLY A 33 -26.14 -3.14 6.08
CA GLY A 33 -26.22 -4.57 5.79
C GLY A 33 -25.24 -5.09 4.73
N SER A 34 -24.43 -4.21 4.12
CA SER A 34 -23.45 -4.61 3.11
C SER A 34 -22.18 -5.19 3.73
N PHE A 35 -21.65 -6.21 3.07
CA PHE A 35 -20.31 -6.75 3.31
C PHE A 35 -19.59 -6.88 1.97
N GLY A 36 -18.34 -6.45 1.91
CA GLY A 36 -17.56 -6.62 0.69
C GLY A 36 -16.08 -6.32 0.92
N LYS A 37 -15.32 -6.39 -0.17
CA LYS A 37 -13.89 -6.13 -0.17
C LYS A 37 -13.58 -4.84 -0.90
N LEU A 38 -12.75 -4.01 -0.28
CA LEU A 38 -12.10 -2.88 -0.89
C LEU A 38 -10.63 -3.27 -1.09
N ASP A 39 -10.35 -3.96 -2.19
CA ASP A 39 -9.05 -4.56 -2.49
C ASP A 39 -8.57 -5.51 -1.37
N SER A 40 -7.50 -5.14 -0.64
CA SER A 40 -6.95 -5.92 0.47
C SER A 40 -7.71 -5.77 1.80
N TYR A 41 -8.72 -4.89 1.86
CA TYR A 41 -9.51 -4.59 3.05
C TYR A 41 -10.89 -5.23 3.01
N ASP A 42 -11.34 -5.81 4.12
CA ASP A 42 -12.72 -6.25 4.29
C ASP A 42 -13.53 -5.11 4.92
N VAL A 43 -14.66 -4.75 4.32
CA VAL A 43 -15.53 -3.67 4.79
C VAL A 43 -16.91 -4.25 5.12
N SER A 44 -17.41 -3.92 6.31
CA SER A 44 -18.74 -4.31 6.76
C SER A 44 -19.50 -3.12 7.31
N VAL A 45 -20.78 -3.00 6.94
CA VAL A 45 -21.69 -2.01 7.52
C VAL A 45 -22.84 -2.74 8.21
N ARG A 46 -22.89 -2.66 9.55
CA ARG A 46 -23.93 -3.29 10.37
C ARG A 46 -24.28 -2.43 11.57
N ASP A 47 -25.57 -2.34 11.88
CA ASP A 47 -26.14 -1.54 12.97
C ASP A 47 -25.73 -0.05 12.89
N GLY A 48 -25.55 0.44 11.67
CA GLY A 48 -25.04 1.78 11.40
C GLY A 48 -23.54 1.95 11.64
N PHE A 49 -22.80 0.90 11.97
CA PHE A 49 -21.34 0.95 12.13
C PHE A 49 -20.65 0.53 10.84
N LEU A 50 -19.79 1.41 10.32
CA LEU A 50 -18.77 1.06 9.35
C LEU A 50 -17.59 0.42 10.09
N ARG A 51 -17.22 -0.80 9.72
CA ARG A 51 -15.99 -1.47 10.21
C ARG A 51 -15.15 -1.88 9.01
N VAL A 52 -13.84 -1.61 9.11
CA VAL A 52 -12.85 -1.98 8.11
C VAL A 52 -11.81 -2.86 8.79
N TYR A 53 -11.53 -4.00 8.15
CA TYR A 53 -10.57 -4.98 8.60
C TYR A 53 -9.45 -5.12 7.58
N TYR A 54 -8.24 -5.33 8.06
CA TYR A 54 -7.09 -5.68 7.23
C TYR A 54 -6.49 -6.97 7.77
N LYS A 55 -6.45 -8.02 6.93
CA LYS A 55 -5.96 -9.36 7.32
C LYS A 55 -6.60 -9.91 8.60
N GLY A 56 -7.90 -9.64 8.78
CA GLY A 56 -8.67 -10.08 9.95
C GLY A 56 -8.56 -9.20 11.20
N GLU A 57 -7.72 -8.16 11.20
CA GLU A 57 -7.64 -7.19 12.29
C GLU A 57 -8.56 -5.99 12.02
N GLU A 58 -9.38 -5.59 13.00
CA GLU A 58 -10.15 -4.35 12.92
C GLU A 58 -9.20 -3.14 13.00
N ILE A 59 -9.16 -2.37 11.93
CA ILE A 59 -8.26 -1.21 11.79
C ILE A 59 -8.99 0.13 11.81
N PHE A 60 -10.28 0.14 11.50
CA PHE A 60 -11.07 1.35 11.47
C PHE A 60 -12.53 1.06 11.76
N THR A 61 -13.14 1.86 12.63
CA THR A 61 -14.57 1.77 12.94
C THR A 61 -15.16 3.17 13.09
N ALA A 62 -16.29 3.42 12.43
CA ALA A 62 -17.02 4.67 12.48
C ALA A 62 -18.54 4.46 12.57
N LYS A 63 -19.26 5.44 13.12
CA LYS A 63 -20.72 5.49 13.17
C LYS A 63 -21.21 6.90 12.84
N GLY A 64 -21.90 7.06 11.72
CA GLY A 64 -22.20 8.38 11.15
C GLY A 64 -20.89 9.14 10.95
N ASP A 65 -20.80 10.35 11.49
CA ASP A 65 -19.59 11.19 11.42
C ASP A 65 -18.59 10.93 12.56
N GLN A 66 -18.88 10.01 13.48
CA GLN A 66 -18.04 9.73 14.63
C GLN A 66 -17.10 8.56 14.37
N ILE A 67 -15.80 8.80 14.54
CA ILE A 67 -14.76 7.76 14.46
C ILE A 67 -14.55 7.17 15.86
N LEU A 68 -14.65 5.86 15.96
CA LEU A 68 -14.47 5.12 17.21
C LEU A 68 -13.09 4.48 17.29
N VAL A 69 -12.60 3.96 16.16
CA VAL A 69 -11.27 3.33 16.04
C VAL A 69 -10.61 3.84 14.78
N LYS A 70 -9.35 4.28 14.88
CA LYS A 70 -8.53 4.71 13.74
C LYS A 70 -7.08 4.27 13.89
N LYS A 71 -6.76 3.08 13.37
CA LYS A 71 -5.37 2.58 13.29
C LYS A 71 -4.69 2.97 11.98
N THR A 72 -5.45 3.26 10.92
CA THR A 72 -4.93 3.75 9.64
C THR A 72 -5.69 4.98 9.14
N ASN A 73 -5.15 5.66 8.13
CA ASN A 73 -5.85 6.72 7.43
C ASN A 73 -6.84 6.14 6.43
N VAL A 74 -8.07 5.93 6.90
CA VAL A 74 -9.24 5.70 6.04
C VAL A 74 -10.00 7.02 5.93
N ASP A 75 -10.21 7.48 4.70
CA ASP A 75 -11.12 8.59 4.40
C ASP A 75 -12.52 8.03 4.18
N TYR A 76 -13.53 8.64 4.77
CA TYR A 76 -14.90 8.19 4.57
C TYR A 76 -15.89 9.36 4.60
N SER A 77 -17.03 9.18 3.95
CA SER A 77 -18.18 10.07 4.06
C SER A 77 -19.45 9.26 4.30
N TYR A 78 -20.37 9.80 5.08
CA TYR A 78 -21.64 9.16 5.39
C TYR A 78 -22.79 9.97 4.80
N SER A 79 -23.67 9.32 4.05
CA SER A 79 -24.86 9.94 3.48
C SER A 79 -25.99 8.92 3.33
N LYS A 80 -27.17 9.25 3.85
CA LYS A 80 -28.42 8.48 3.69
C LYS A 80 -28.28 6.98 4.01
N GLY A 81 -27.54 6.61 5.07
CA GLY A 81 -27.37 5.20 5.45
C GLY A 81 -26.30 4.44 4.65
N CYS A 82 -25.51 5.15 3.84
CA CYS A 82 -24.38 4.58 3.10
C CYS A 82 -23.08 5.30 3.45
N TYR A 83 -22.01 4.51 3.52
CA TYR A 83 -20.65 4.96 3.71
C TYR A 83 -19.91 4.89 2.38
N GLN A 84 -19.35 6.00 1.93
CA GLN A 84 -18.33 5.97 0.89
C GLN A 84 -16.97 5.90 1.57
N VAL A 85 -16.23 4.83 1.32
CA VAL A 85 -14.94 4.56 1.93
C VAL A 85 -13.87 4.74 0.87
N SER A 86 -12.79 5.42 1.22
CA SER A 86 -11.64 5.69 0.34
C SER A 86 -10.36 5.38 1.10
N ILE A 87 -9.54 4.49 0.55
CA ILE A 87 -8.25 4.11 1.11
C ILE A 87 -7.16 4.41 0.10
N LYS A 88 -6.08 5.04 0.56
CA LYS A 88 -4.88 5.27 -0.24
C LYS A 88 -3.87 4.16 0.01
N GLU A 89 -3.54 3.40 -1.02
CA GLU A 89 -2.58 2.31 -0.95
C GLU A 89 -1.51 2.46 -2.03
N LYS A 90 -0.27 2.06 -1.73
CA LYS A 90 0.75 1.92 -2.77
C LYS A 90 0.48 0.62 -3.52
N PRO A 91 0.37 0.64 -4.86
CA PRO A 91 0.04 -0.57 -5.61
C PRO A 91 1.14 -1.62 -5.42
N GLU A 92 0.75 -2.89 -5.32
CA GLU A 92 1.69 -4.01 -5.13
C GLU A 92 2.78 -4.03 -6.21
N LYS A 93 2.45 -3.59 -7.43
CA LYS A 93 3.41 -3.50 -8.54
C LYS A 93 4.63 -2.63 -8.21
N ALA A 94 4.45 -1.60 -7.38
CA ALA A 94 5.55 -0.75 -6.96
C ALA A 94 6.59 -1.54 -6.14
N LEU A 95 6.15 -2.53 -5.36
CA LEU A 95 7.06 -3.37 -4.56
C LEU A 95 8.07 -4.13 -5.45
N TYR A 96 7.65 -4.58 -6.64
CA TYR A 96 8.56 -5.26 -7.57
C TYR A 96 9.70 -4.33 -8.04
N ILE A 97 9.41 -3.04 -8.25
CA ILE A 97 10.42 -2.04 -8.63
C ILE A 97 11.46 -1.90 -7.52
N PHE A 98 11.01 -1.84 -6.26
CA PHE A 98 11.90 -1.77 -5.11
C PHE A 98 12.80 -3.01 -5.00
N ILE A 99 12.21 -4.20 -5.08
CA ILE A 99 12.95 -5.47 -4.98
C ILE A 99 13.98 -5.58 -6.09
N ALA A 100 13.62 -5.24 -7.33
CA ALA A 100 14.55 -5.24 -8.46
C ALA A 100 15.74 -4.30 -8.21
N GLY A 101 15.50 -3.10 -7.67
CA GLY A 101 16.55 -2.16 -7.29
C GLY A 101 17.51 -2.72 -6.24
N VAL A 102 16.98 -3.32 -5.17
CA VAL A 102 17.79 -3.95 -4.10
C VAL A 102 18.63 -5.10 -4.63
N VAL A 103 18.05 -5.97 -5.47
CA VAL A 103 18.77 -7.11 -6.06
C VAL A 103 19.91 -6.66 -6.96
N LEU A 104 19.71 -5.64 -7.80
CA LEU A 104 20.76 -5.10 -8.67
C LEU A 104 21.93 -4.53 -7.86
N ILE A 105 21.64 -3.73 -6.83
CA ILE A 105 22.66 -3.19 -5.94
C ILE A 105 23.42 -4.32 -5.24
N GLY A 106 22.69 -5.27 -4.64
CA GLY A 106 23.30 -6.41 -3.94
C GLY A 106 24.18 -7.26 -4.85
N ALA A 107 23.75 -7.55 -6.08
CA ALA A 107 24.51 -8.30 -7.06
C ALA A 107 25.79 -7.57 -7.51
N ALA A 108 25.71 -6.26 -7.75
CA ALA A 108 26.88 -5.45 -8.10
C ALA A 108 27.90 -5.40 -6.95
N PHE A 109 27.45 -5.22 -5.71
CA PHE A 109 28.31 -5.28 -4.53
C PHE A 109 28.97 -6.65 -4.37
N TYR A 110 28.20 -7.73 -4.50
CA TYR A 110 28.74 -9.08 -4.41
C TYR A 110 29.82 -9.34 -5.47
N TYR A 111 29.58 -8.92 -6.71
CA TYR A 111 30.55 -9.06 -7.78
C TYR A 111 31.85 -8.30 -7.49
N MET A 112 31.76 -7.03 -7.10
CA MET A 112 32.95 -6.23 -6.77
C MET A 112 33.72 -6.80 -5.57
N ALA A 113 33.02 -7.24 -4.53
CA ALA A 113 33.66 -7.70 -3.30
C ALA A 113 34.29 -9.10 -3.43
N PHE A 114 33.72 -10.00 -4.24
CA PHE A 114 34.10 -11.42 -4.23
C PHE A 114 34.55 -11.98 -5.58
N LEU A 115 34.13 -11.40 -6.70
CA LEU A 115 34.40 -11.95 -8.04
C LEU A 115 35.40 -11.13 -8.85
N LYS A 116 35.45 -9.80 -8.66
CA LYS A 116 36.32 -8.92 -9.44
C LYS A 116 37.81 -9.05 -9.10
N TYR A 117 38.14 -9.37 -7.85
CA TYR A 117 39.53 -9.44 -7.36
C TYR A 117 40.06 -10.88 -7.22
N ARG A 118 39.42 -11.84 -7.87
CA ARG A 118 39.79 -13.26 -7.86
C ARG A 118 40.22 -13.71 -9.25
#